data_AF-A0A943LXZ8-F1
#
_entry.id   AF-A0A943LXZ8-F1
#
_cell.length_a   1.000
_cell.length_b   1.000
_cell.length_c   1.000
_cell.angle_alpha   90.00
_cell.angle_beta   90.00
_cell.angle_gamma   90.00
#
_symmetry.space_group_name_H-M   'P 1'
#
loop_
_entity.id
_entity.type
_entity.pdbx_description
1 polymer ?
#
loop_
_entity_poly.entity_id
_entity_poly.type
_entity_poly.pdbx_seq_one_letter_code
_entity_poly.pdbx_strand_id
1 'polypeptide(L)'
;MMRRNLMILASLSLAFACTESDETLFDRTEDHLSEPVEIVVQERDPSLPAEPTRIGEISPSAVQGSEFIQPDDFIGRGYKIGNTILGDPENVSIPVFQRLQLNAAHPAYFVNKSLLKTEPNFFAYTTDQEYEAKSNLTKTVSSGFKLNLGLFSIGRKKTMEKSFSTYDYQRSQDAYGELNIEFRRALYGLETSSLVNKRIAGEYLNPDFVELLYGLTIDELMAQYGTFVITGYYIGGKASALYLGYEYSSREATERTSGLESEIGASFSWTGSDANGNLSFGNKNSCSTDLKTRFQSVYMTLKTIGGKPSFVVSLSAQNIRDVGLDLSVWLASLADTNYQTLIGMQDGGLQPLSDFILEENFRQRIQKTHLGTVKTDQLQIPSIQVVQAKENVALGAMQAAYSVLNTRHHDRLLLDGKNTRKVSTTSSGGGDFQIPGIGIELASLPSIESGRRSKYFGLRISVNTEIKSVWSLKFISPSLFDCDFVLPNWDESKMVKFVNSKTHMVYLLNQTEKYALAFPDDGYIVDVYGIRTWVENMPSVVLSMTALENDYTIYGL
;
A
#
# COMPACT_ATOMS: atom_id res chain seq x y z
N MET A 1 -21.87 -32.38 58.98
CA MET A 1 -22.79 -32.89 57.95
C MET A 1 -23.83 -31.79 57.75
N MET A 2 -24.04 -31.08 56.64
CA MET A 2 -23.54 -31.05 55.26
C MET A 2 -24.04 -29.68 54.71
N ARG A 3 -23.19 -28.83 54.10
CA ARG A 3 -23.20 -28.42 52.65
C ARG A 3 -24.51 -27.72 52.18
N ARG A 4 -24.56 -26.70 51.32
CA ARG A 4 -23.61 -26.00 50.42
C ARG A 4 -24.38 -24.83 49.75
N ASN A 5 -23.64 -23.76 49.43
CA ASN A 5 -23.65 -22.94 48.21
C ASN A 5 -24.96 -22.33 47.66
N LEU A 6 -24.97 -21.01 47.44
CA LEU A 6 -24.80 -20.46 46.09
C LEU A 6 -24.26 -19.01 46.13
N MET A 7 -23.18 -18.78 45.39
CA MET A 7 -22.66 -17.44 45.08
C MET A 7 -23.54 -16.78 44.01
N ILE A 8 -23.76 -15.48 44.11
CA ILE A 8 -23.98 -14.62 42.94
C ILE A 8 -23.06 -13.40 43.10
N LEU A 9 -22.08 -13.32 42.20
CA LEU A 9 -21.24 -12.15 41.97
C LEU A 9 -22.10 -11.14 41.19
N ALA A 10 -22.23 -9.92 41.71
CA ALA A 10 -22.70 -8.77 40.93
C ALA A 10 -21.66 -7.66 41.05
N SER A 11 -20.89 -7.51 39.98
CA SER A 11 -20.06 -6.36 39.68
C SER A 11 -20.93 -5.10 39.58
N LEU A 12 -20.56 -4.04 40.31
CA LEU A 12 -21.02 -2.68 40.02
C LEU A 12 -19.87 -1.69 40.22
N SER A 13 -19.45 -1.14 39.09
CA SER A 13 -18.61 0.03 38.92
C SER A 13 -19.13 1.25 39.68
N LEU A 14 -18.24 2.02 40.31
CA LEU A 14 -18.46 3.45 40.55
C LEU A 14 -17.11 4.19 40.57
N ALA A 15 -17.03 5.17 39.68
CA ALA A 15 -16.03 6.21 39.64
C ALA A 15 -16.20 7.17 40.83
N PHE A 16 -15.10 7.70 41.34
CA PHE A 16 -15.07 8.98 42.04
C PHE A 16 -13.76 9.72 41.74
N ALA A 17 -13.93 10.99 41.35
CA ALA A 17 -12.91 12.03 41.29
C ALA A 17 -12.76 12.73 42.65
N CYS A 18 -11.79 13.66 42.72
CA CYS A 18 -11.38 14.57 43.82
C CYS A 18 -10.33 13.98 44.77
N THR A 19 -9.26 14.66 45.20
CA THR A 19 -8.83 16.08 45.16
C THR A 19 -7.36 16.15 45.62
N GLU A 20 -6.65 17.22 45.25
CA GLU A 20 -5.27 17.54 45.65
C GLU A 20 -5.06 17.65 47.17
N SER A 21 -3.87 17.26 47.62
CA SER A 21 -3.18 17.87 48.75
C SER A 21 -1.67 17.66 48.61
N ASP A 22 -0.94 18.75 48.41
CA ASP A 22 0.51 18.86 48.62
C ASP A 22 0.86 18.56 50.09
N GLU A 23 1.98 17.87 50.33
CA GLU A 23 3.08 18.38 51.16
C GLU A 23 4.28 17.41 51.24
N THR A 24 5.38 17.87 50.63
CA THR A 24 6.78 17.83 51.12
C THR A 24 7.69 16.60 50.93
N LEU A 25 8.73 16.87 50.13
CA LEU A 25 10.16 16.59 50.33
C LEU A 25 10.62 15.12 50.42
N PHE A 26 10.96 14.57 49.25
CA PHE A 26 12.29 13.99 49.06
C PHE A 26 12.87 14.53 47.75
N ASP A 27 13.88 15.39 47.91
CA ASP A 27 14.71 15.98 46.89
C ASP A 27 15.45 14.86 46.11
N ARG A 28 14.93 14.53 44.92
CA ARG A 28 15.74 14.03 43.82
C ARG A 28 15.80 15.17 42.83
N THR A 29 16.96 15.80 42.74
CA THR A 29 17.38 16.58 41.60
C THR A 29 17.08 15.79 40.34
N GLU A 30 15.96 16.11 39.70
CA GLU A 30 15.72 15.82 38.30
C GLU A 30 16.80 16.61 37.56
N ASP A 31 17.84 15.90 37.11
CA ASP A 31 18.62 16.36 35.98
C ASP A 31 17.61 16.67 34.88
N HIS A 32 17.45 17.95 34.57
CA HIS A 32 16.81 18.40 33.35
C HIS A 32 17.51 17.66 32.19
N LEU A 33 16.89 16.60 31.69
CA LEU A 33 17.24 15.98 30.43
C LEU A 33 17.05 17.07 29.37
N SER A 34 18.16 17.73 29.04
CA SER A 34 18.24 18.62 27.89
C SER A 34 17.74 17.83 26.68
N GLU A 35 16.79 18.40 25.94
CA GLU A 35 16.38 17.84 24.66
C GLU A 35 17.65 17.61 23.80
N PRO A 36 17.72 16.51 23.03
CA PRO A 36 18.86 16.25 22.16
C PRO A 36 19.12 17.46 21.28
N VAL A 37 20.28 18.09 21.43
CA VAL A 37 20.65 19.24 20.59
C VAL A 37 21.14 18.69 19.26
N GLU A 38 20.45 19.02 18.17
CA GLU A 38 20.91 18.76 16.82
C GLU A 38 21.82 19.92 16.35
N ILE A 39 23.06 19.60 16.00
CA ILE A 39 24.06 20.59 15.56
C ILE A 39 24.31 20.45 14.06
N VAL A 40 24.12 21.51 13.29
CA VAL A 40 24.48 21.52 11.85
C VAL A 40 25.98 21.68 11.69
N VAL A 41 26.61 20.75 10.96
CA VAL A 41 28.06 20.74 10.68
C VAL A 41 28.39 20.98 9.21
N GLN A 42 27.40 20.81 8.33
CA GLN A 42 27.45 21.22 6.92
C GLN A 42 26.07 21.70 6.51
N GLU A 43 25.99 22.92 5.98
CA GLU A 43 24.77 23.38 5.30
C GLU A 43 24.63 22.70 3.93
N ARG A 44 23.39 22.51 3.49
CA ARG A 44 23.13 22.02 2.14
C ARG A 44 23.75 22.98 1.12
N ASP A 45 24.39 22.44 0.10
CA ASP A 45 24.94 23.24 -0.99
C ASP A 45 23.80 24.05 -1.66
N PRO A 46 23.86 25.39 -1.65
CA PRO A 46 22.78 26.25 -2.12
C PRO A 46 22.61 26.21 -3.64
N SER A 47 23.53 25.60 -4.39
CA SER A 47 23.41 25.40 -5.84
C SER A 47 22.52 24.21 -6.21
N LEU A 48 22.23 23.31 -5.26
CA LEU A 48 21.37 22.16 -5.49
C LEU A 48 19.90 22.57 -5.60
N PRO A 49 19.05 21.75 -6.26
CA PRO A 49 17.61 21.99 -6.30
C PRO A 49 17.01 22.17 -4.90
N ALA A 50 16.15 23.18 -4.78
CA ALA A 50 15.42 23.50 -3.55
C ALA A 50 14.19 22.63 -3.33
N GLU A 51 13.66 22.03 -4.40
CA GLU A 51 12.55 21.09 -4.36
C GLU A 51 13.07 19.65 -4.34
N PRO A 52 12.38 18.72 -3.65
CA PRO A 52 12.80 17.32 -3.58
C PRO A 52 12.44 16.54 -4.86
N THR A 53 11.60 17.10 -5.72
CA THR A 53 11.12 16.44 -6.93
C THR A 53 10.85 17.46 -8.03
N ARG A 54 10.88 17.00 -9.27
CA ARG A 54 10.46 17.76 -10.45
C ARG A 54 9.61 16.85 -11.32
N ILE A 55 8.33 16.76 -10.99
CA ILE A 55 7.37 16.16 -11.91
C ILE A 55 7.07 17.22 -12.98
N GLY A 56 7.16 16.87 -14.27
CA GLY A 56 6.64 17.73 -15.33
C GLY A 56 5.15 17.99 -15.16
N GLU A 57 4.51 18.79 -16.02
CA GLU A 57 3.04 18.81 -16.10
C GLU A 57 2.52 17.46 -16.68
N ILE A 58 2.74 16.35 -15.98
CA ILE A 58 2.01 15.12 -16.24
C ILE A 58 0.62 15.36 -15.68
N SER A 59 -0.28 15.85 -16.51
CA SER A 59 -1.70 15.70 -16.22
C SER A 59 -1.99 14.19 -16.23
N PRO A 60 -2.41 13.57 -15.12
CA PRO A 60 -2.87 12.18 -15.14
C PRO A 60 -4.01 11.97 -16.17
N SER A 61 -4.71 13.07 -16.49
CA SER A 61 -5.72 13.17 -17.54
C SER A 61 -5.19 12.90 -18.95
N ALA A 62 -3.89 13.10 -19.23
CA ALA A 62 -3.31 12.85 -20.55
C ALA A 62 -3.12 11.35 -20.85
N VAL A 63 -3.07 10.50 -19.82
CA VAL A 63 -2.99 9.02 -19.94
C VAL A 63 -4.38 8.39 -20.00
N GLN A 64 -5.44 9.12 -19.62
CA GLN A 64 -6.81 8.81 -20.01
C GLN A 64 -7.05 9.29 -21.45
N GLY A 65 -6.30 8.76 -22.40
CA GLY A 65 -6.72 8.80 -23.80
C GLY A 65 -8.16 8.31 -23.87
N SER A 66 -9.00 9.02 -24.63
CA SER A 66 -10.43 8.76 -24.83
C SER A 66 -10.73 7.41 -25.53
N GLU A 67 -9.82 6.45 -25.44
CA GLU A 67 -9.93 5.14 -26.04
C GLU A 67 -10.65 4.20 -25.07
N PHE A 68 -11.71 3.58 -25.57
CA PHE A 68 -12.35 2.45 -24.93
C PHE A 68 -11.29 1.36 -24.66
N ILE A 69 -11.01 1.09 -23.38
CA ILE A 69 -10.09 0.01 -23.00
C ILE A 69 -10.63 -1.29 -23.57
N GLN A 70 -9.83 -1.95 -24.39
CA GLN A 70 -10.23 -3.20 -25.01
C GLN A 70 -10.42 -4.28 -23.93
N PRO A 71 -11.36 -5.22 -24.10
CA PRO A 71 -11.67 -6.23 -23.09
C PRO A 71 -10.44 -7.05 -22.61
N ASP A 72 -9.43 -7.18 -23.45
CA ASP A 72 -8.19 -7.91 -23.19
C ASP A 72 -7.02 -7.03 -22.71
N ASP A 73 -7.25 -5.75 -22.37
CA ASP A 73 -6.21 -4.78 -22.01
C ASP A 73 -6.27 -4.30 -20.53
N PHE A 74 -6.78 -5.14 -19.62
CA PHE A 74 -6.79 -4.80 -18.19
C PHE A 74 -5.57 -5.35 -17.41
N ILE A 75 -4.89 -6.39 -17.91
CA ILE A 75 -3.70 -6.95 -17.22
C ILE A 75 -2.62 -5.85 -17.10
N GLY A 76 -2.11 -5.65 -15.90
CA GLY A 76 -1.04 -4.71 -15.60
C GLY A 76 -1.49 -3.28 -15.34
N ARG A 77 -2.80 -3.02 -15.33
CA ARG A 77 -3.36 -1.74 -14.84
C ARG A 77 -3.54 -1.77 -13.34
N GLY A 78 -3.43 -0.61 -12.71
CA GLY A 78 -3.73 -0.48 -11.29
C GLY A 78 -5.24 -0.64 -11.02
N TYR A 79 -5.59 -1.00 -9.78
CA TYR A 79 -6.96 -1.17 -9.31
C TYR A 79 -7.15 -0.52 -7.94
N LYS A 80 -8.15 0.36 -7.85
CA LYS A 80 -8.53 1.11 -6.66
C LYS A 80 -9.65 0.42 -5.91
N ILE A 81 -9.75 0.68 -4.60
CA ILE A 81 -10.91 0.28 -3.80
C ILE A 81 -12.19 0.93 -4.37
N GLY A 82 -12.09 2.21 -4.75
CA GLY A 82 -13.09 2.96 -5.51
C GLY A 82 -14.52 2.80 -5.01
N ASN A 83 -15.43 2.38 -5.89
CA ASN A 83 -16.85 2.19 -5.60
C ASN A 83 -17.16 0.85 -4.91
N THR A 84 -16.15 0.04 -4.59
CA THR A 84 -16.23 -1.27 -3.93
C THR A 84 -17.02 -2.36 -4.66
N ILE A 85 -17.45 -2.11 -5.90
CA ILE A 85 -18.04 -3.12 -6.77
C ILE A 85 -16.89 -3.81 -7.50
N LEU A 86 -16.66 -5.08 -7.15
CA LEU A 86 -15.56 -5.86 -7.72
C LEU A 86 -15.73 -6.03 -9.23
N GLY A 87 -14.64 -5.78 -9.97
CA GLY A 87 -14.63 -5.89 -11.43
C GLY A 87 -15.35 -4.76 -12.13
N ASP A 88 -15.57 -3.63 -11.47
CA ASP A 88 -16.05 -2.43 -12.13
C ASP A 88 -14.90 -1.69 -12.84
N PRO A 89 -15.01 -1.40 -14.15
CA PRO A 89 -14.03 -0.58 -14.86
C PRO A 89 -13.77 0.80 -14.24
N GLU A 90 -14.72 1.39 -13.49
CA GLU A 90 -14.50 2.65 -12.75
C GLU A 90 -13.39 2.57 -11.70
N ASN A 91 -13.07 1.35 -11.23
CA ASN A 91 -12.03 1.11 -10.24
C ASN A 91 -10.65 0.87 -10.90
N VAL A 92 -10.60 0.72 -12.23
CA VAL A 92 -9.37 0.53 -12.98
C VAL A 92 -8.66 1.86 -13.16
N SER A 93 -7.34 1.86 -12.99
CA SER A 93 -6.50 3.03 -13.19
C SER A 93 -5.56 2.84 -14.38
N ILE A 94 -4.44 3.56 -14.37
CA ILE A 94 -3.46 3.62 -15.45
C ILE A 94 -2.51 2.40 -15.41
N PRO A 95 -1.82 2.09 -16.54
CA PRO A 95 -0.92 0.93 -16.63
C PRO A 95 0.33 1.08 -15.75
N VAL A 96 0.60 0.06 -14.93
CA VAL A 96 1.83 -0.06 -14.11
C VAL A 96 2.98 -0.64 -14.94
N PHE A 97 2.69 -1.55 -15.88
CA PHE A 97 3.69 -2.14 -16.77
C PHE A 97 3.21 -2.26 -18.22
N GLN A 98 4.17 -2.36 -19.13
CA GLN A 98 3.99 -2.39 -20.57
C GLN A 98 3.55 -3.77 -21.05
N ARG A 99 2.26 -4.09 -20.87
CA ARG A 99 1.63 -5.38 -21.21
C ARG A 99 1.99 -5.88 -22.62
N LEU A 100 1.90 -5.02 -23.64
CA LEU A 100 2.14 -5.42 -25.03
C LEU A 100 3.58 -5.88 -25.26
N GLN A 101 4.56 -5.19 -24.68
CA GLN A 101 5.96 -5.59 -24.76
C GLN A 101 6.23 -6.88 -23.99
N LEU A 102 5.62 -7.03 -22.81
CA LEU A 102 5.72 -8.26 -22.03
C LEU A 102 5.14 -9.46 -22.80
N ASN A 103 3.98 -9.30 -23.44
CA ASN A 103 3.33 -10.35 -24.22
C ASN A 103 4.13 -10.73 -25.47
N ALA A 104 4.74 -9.75 -26.14
CA ALA A 104 5.61 -10.02 -27.29
C ALA A 104 6.85 -10.85 -26.90
N ALA A 105 7.46 -10.56 -25.74
CA ALA A 105 8.65 -11.26 -25.26
C ALA A 105 8.34 -12.59 -24.58
N HIS A 106 7.22 -12.67 -23.83
CA HIS A 106 6.86 -13.78 -22.95
C HIS A 106 5.37 -14.15 -23.08
N PRO A 107 4.91 -14.61 -24.26
CA PRO A 107 3.50 -14.90 -24.48
C PRO A 107 2.95 -16.00 -23.56
N ALA A 108 3.83 -16.92 -23.12
CA ALA A 108 3.47 -18.01 -22.20
C ALA A 108 3.10 -17.53 -20.78
N TYR A 109 3.38 -16.28 -20.41
CA TYR A 109 2.94 -15.72 -19.13
C TYR A 109 1.44 -15.42 -19.11
N PHE A 110 0.79 -15.34 -20.28
CA PHE A 110 -0.60 -14.95 -20.39
C PHE A 110 -1.50 -16.17 -20.55
N VAL A 111 -2.58 -16.19 -19.78
CA VAL A 111 -3.62 -17.22 -19.82
C VAL A 111 -4.88 -16.60 -20.39
N ASN A 112 -5.50 -17.30 -21.35
CA ASN A 112 -6.83 -16.99 -21.84
C ASN A 112 -7.68 -18.26 -21.81
N LYS A 113 -8.82 -18.21 -21.12
CA LYS A 113 -9.75 -19.34 -20.99
C LYS A 113 -11.18 -18.89 -21.25
N SER A 114 -11.83 -19.50 -22.24
CA SER A 114 -13.28 -19.35 -22.43
C SER A 114 -14.06 -20.05 -21.32
N LEU A 115 -15.11 -19.40 -20.80
CA LEU A 115 -15.91 -19.90 -19.67
C LEU A 115 -17.38 -20.09 -19.99
N LEU A 116 -18.00 -19.17 -20.75
CA LEU A 116 -19.42 -19.19 -21.15
C LEU A 116 -20.36 -19.67 -20.01
N LYS A 117 -20.44 -18.88 -18.94
CA LYS A 117 -21.33 -19.18 -17.81
C LYS A 117 -21.95 -17.92 -17.22
N THR A 118 -23.12 -18.07 -16.62
CA THR A 118 -23.77 -17.02 -15.84
C THR A 118 -23.86 -17.44 -14.39
N GLU A 119 -23.45 -16.57 -13.47
CA GLU A 119 -23.44 -16.85 -12.04
C GLU A 119 -24.11 -15.70 -11.28
N PRO A 120 -25.33 -15.89 -10.74
CA PRO A 120 -25.88 -14.98 -9.75
C PRO A 120 -25.22 -15.24 -8.39
N ASN A 121 -24.70 -14.20 -7.76
CA ASN A 121 -24.17 -14.24 -6.40
C ASN A 121 -24.76 -13.09 -5.60
N PHE A 122 -25.36 -13.40 -4.45
CA PHE A 122 -25.86 -12.39 -3.53
C PHE A 122 -25.63 -12.78 -2.09
N PHE A 123 -25.57 -11.76 -1.23
CA PHE A 123 -25.43 -11.93 0.21
C PHE A 123 -25.98 -10.70 0.92
N ALA A 124 -26.35 -10.87 2.20
CA ALA A 124 -26.68 -9.76 3.09
C ALA A 124 -25.73 -9.66 4.29
N TYR A 125 -25.64 -8.46 4.85
CA TYR A 125 -24.79 -8.13 5.99
C TYR A 125 -25.41 -7.00 6.82
N THR A 126 -25.02 -6.94 8.09
CA THR A 126 -25.41 -5.90 9.05
C THR A 126 -24.21 -5.20 9.67
N THR A 127 -23.02 -5.76 9.51
CA THR A 127 -21.76 -5.22 10.03
C THR A 127 -20.66 -5.24 8.97
N ASP A 128 -19.63 -4.43 9.18
CA ASP A 128 -18.43 -4.38 8.34
C ASP A 128 -17.71 -5.73 8.29
N GLN A 129 -17.62 -6.44 9.41
CA GLN A 129 -17.01 -7.77 9.49
C GLN A 129 -17.76 -8.81 8.64
N GLU A 130 -19.09 -8.77 8.65
CA GLU A 130 -19.90 -9.66 7.80
C GLU A 130 -19.71 -9.34 6.32
N TYR A 131 -19.62 -8.05 5.96
CA TYR A 131 -19.32 -7.63 4.59
C TYR A 131 -17.94 -8.15 4.13
N GLU A 132 -16.90 -7.96 4.95
CA GLU A 132 -15.55 -8.44 4.65
C GLU A 132 -15.52 -9.97 4.44
N ALA A 133 -16.23 -10.72 5.29
CA ALA A 133 -16.29 -12.17 5.19
C ALA A 133 -17.07 -12.69 3.96
N LYS A 134 -18.14 -11.99 3.55
CA LYS A 134 -19.07 -12.46 2.50
C LYS A 134 -18.80 -11.88 1.10
N SER A 135 -18.15 -10.72 0.99
CA SER A 135 -17.91 -10.03 -0.29
C SER A 135 -16.95 -10.74 -1.26
N ASN A 136 -16.31 -11.83 -0.83
CA ASN A 136 -15.25 -12.55 -1.56
C ASN A 136 -14.00 -11.70 -1.89
N LEU A 137 -13.93 -10.45 -1.44
CA LEU A 137 -12.82 -9.54 -1.70
C LEU A 137 -11.46 -10.14 -1.32
N THR A 138 -11.36 -10.74 -0.13
CA THR A 138 -10.10 -11.31 0.36
C THR A 138 -9.56 -12.42 -0.54
N LYS A 139 -10.46 -13.16 -1.23
CA LYS A 139 -10.06 -14.24 -2.14
C LYS A 139 -9.48 -13.69 -3.46
N THR A 140 -9.89 -12.49 -3.87
CA THR A 140 -9.41 -11.86 -5.10
C THR A 140 -8.02 -11.26 -4.97
N VAL A 141 -7.59 -10.96 -3.74
CA VAL A 141 -6.23 -10.48 -3.45
C VAL A 141 -5.30 -11.68 -3.28
N SER A 142 -4.07 -11.58 -3.82
CA SER A 142 -3.09 -12.65 -3.69
C SER A 142 -2.73 -12.95 -2.22
N SER A 143 -2.44 -14.21 -1.94
CA SER A 143 -2.08 -14.68 -0.60
C SER A 143 -0.70 -14.16 -0.17
N GLY A 144 -0.54 -13.85 1.12
CA GLY A 144 0.74 -13.40 1.69
C GLY A 144 0.85 -11.88 1.88
N PHE A 145 -0.06 -11.11 1.27
CA PHE A 145 -0.20 -9.68 1.52
C PHE A 145 -1.08 -9.41 2.75
N LYS A 146 -0.64 -8.52 3.64
CA LYS A 146 -1.46 -8.11 4.78
C LYS A 146 -2.47 -7.04 4.33
N LEU A 147 -3.68 -7.50 4.06
CA LEU A 147 -4.79 -6.69 3.58
C LEU A 147 -5.43 -5.85 4.71
N ASN A 148 -5.59 -4.55 4.49
CA ASN A 148 -6.37 -3.69 5.37
C ASN A 148 -7.85 -3.74 4.98
N LEU A 149 -8.59 -4.71 5.54
CA LEU A 149 -10.02 -4.89 5.25
C LEU A 149 -10.87 -3.69 5.69
N GLY A 150 -10.47 -2.98 6.74
CA GLY A 150 -11.17 -1.80 7.25
C GLY A 150 -11.32 -0.69 6.20
N LEU A 151 -10.32 -0.48 5.33
CA LEU A 151 -10.42 0.49 4.23
C LEU A 151 -11.53 0.14 3.23
N PHE A 152 -11.74 -1.15 2.96
CA PHE A 152 -12.80 -1.59 2.05
C PHE A 152 -14.17 -1.44 2.69
N SER A 153 -14.29 -1.73 3.99
CA SER A 153 -15.52 -1.50 4.76
C SER A 153 -15.89 -0.01 4.81
N ILE A 154 -14.91 0.88 5.02
CA ILE A 154 -15.12 2.33 4.93
C ILE A 154 -15.59 2.74 3.52
N GLY A 155 -14.93 2.23 2.47
CA GLY A 155 -15.33 2.48 1.09
C GLY A 155 -16.75 1.99 0.80
N ARG A 156 -17.13 0.81 1.32
CA ARG A 156 -18.46 0.24 1.17
C ARG A 156 -19.50 1.06 1.90
N LYS A 157 -19.24 1.45 3.15
CA LYS A 157 -20.11 2.35 3.92
C LYS A 157 -20.41 3.63 3.14
N LYS A 158 -19.37 4.30 2.64
CA LYS A 158 -19.51 5.52 1.82
C LYS A 158 -20.32 5.28 0.54
N THR A 159 -20.14 4.13 -0.10
CA THR A 159 -20.90 3.73 -1.30
C THR A 159 -22.39 3.54 -0.98
N MET A 160 -22.71 2.88 0.13
CA MET A 160 -24.09 2.70 0.59
C MET A 160 -24.74 4.04 0.98
N GLU A 161 -24.04 4.88 1.73
CA GLU A 161 -24.50 6.24 2.09
C GLU A 161 -24.83 7.08 0.86
N LYS A 162 -23.96 7.06 -0.15
CA LYS A 162 -24.19 7.77 -1.42
C LYS A 162 -25.36 7.17 -2.21
N SER A 163 -25.49 5.84 -2.23
CA SER A 163 -26.52 5.14 -2.99
C SER A 163 -27.92 5.33 -2.40
N PHE A 164 -28.02 5.49 -1.07
CA PHE A 164 -29.27 5.58 -0.32
C PHE A 164 -29.40 6.90 0.45
N SER A 165 -28.79 7.98 -0.05
CA SER A 165 -28.65 9.27 0.65
C SER A 165 -29.97 9.93 1.07
N THR A 166 -31.10 9.50 0.51
CA THR A 166 -32.45 9.98 0.83
C THR A 166 -33.06 9.31 2.07
N TYR A 167 -32.39 8.33 2.67
CA TYR A 167 -32.88 7.57 3.82
C TYR A 167 -31.94 7.72 5.02
N ASP A 168 -32.51 7.69 6.22
CA ASP A 168 -31.72 7.62 7.46
C ASP A 168 -30.90 6.33 7.45
N TYR A 169 -29.58 6.47 7.42
CA TYR A 169 -28.62 5.38 7.32
C TYR A 169 -28.20 4.90 8.72
N GLN A 170 -27.89 3.60 8.85
CA GLN A 170 -27.34 2.97 10.06
C GLN A 170 -28.26 2.92 11.29
N ARG A 171 -29.52 2.53 11.09
CA ARG A 171 -30.36 2.12 12.22
C ARG A 171 -29.96 0.73 12.68
N SER A 172 -30.11 0.48 13.99
CA SER A 172 -29.85 -0.84 14.58
C SER A 172 -30.70 -1.98 14.01
N GLN A 173 -31.73 -1.68 13.21
CA GLN A 173 -32.67 -2.60 12.59
C GLN A 173 -32.49 -2.71 11.06
N ASP A 174 -31.48 -2.06 10.49
CA ASP A 174 -31.22 -2.13 9.05
C ASP A 174 -30.39 -3.37 8.68
N ALA A 175 -30.51 -3.77 7.42
CA ALA A 175 -29.59 -4.70 6.77
C ALA A 175 -29.25 -4.22 5.37
N TYR A 176 -28.10 -4.65 4.88
CA TYR A 176 -27.56 -4.28 3.58
C TYR A 176 -27.32 -5.53 2.76
N GLY A 177 -27.38 -5.39 1.44
CA GLY A 177 -27.13 -6.53 0.56
C GLY A 177 -26.55 -6.13 -0.78
N GLU A 178 -25.98 -7.11 -1.45
CA GLU A 178 -25.40 -6.97 -2.77
C GLU A 178 -25.81 -8.17 -3.61
N LEU A 179 -26.19 -7.92 -4.85
CA LEU A 179 -26.44 -8.94 -5.88
C LEU A 179 -25.60 -8.60 -7.10
N ASN A 180 -24.84 -9.58 -7.58
CA ASN A 180 -24.11 -9.51 -8.83
C ASN A 180 -24.54 -10.68 -9.71
N ILE A 181 -25.03 -10.37 -10.91
CA ILE A 181 -25.31 -11.35 -11.95
C ILE A 181 -24.26 -11.16 -13.03
N GLU A 182 -23.31 -12.08 -13.10
CA GLU A 182 -22.14 -12.00 -13.96
C GLU A 182 -22.26 -12.97 -15.14
N PHE A 183 -22.25 -12.44 -16.35
CA PHE A 183 -22.20 -13.19 -17.61
C PHE A 183 -20.73 -13.33 -18.02
N ARG A 184 -20.07 -14.40 -17.58
CA ARG A 184 -18.63 -14.61 -17.77
C ARG A 184 -18.36 -15.25 -19.12
N ARG A 185 -17.74 -14.50 -20.04
CA ARG A 185 -17.36 -14.99 -21.37
C ARG A 185 -16.01 -15.69 -21.33
N ALA A 186 -15.01 -15.03 -20.76
CA ALA A 186 -13.65 -15.52 -20.69
C ALA A 186 -12.93 -15.00 -19.43
N LEU A 187 -11.85 -15.68 -19.10
CA LEU A 187 -10.87 -15.34 -18.07
C LEU A 187 -9.56 -14.97 -18.76
N TYR A 188 -9.00 -13.83 -18.39
CA TYR A 188 -7.64 -13.43 -18.73
C TYR A 188 -6.80 -13.47 -17.47
N GLY A 189 -5.60 -14.02 -17.58
CA GLY A 189 -4.68 -14.19 -16.47
C GLY A 189 -3.22 -13.90 -16.85
N LEU A 190 -2.43 -13.61 -15.83
CA LEU A 190 -0.98 -13.47 -15.87
C LEU A 190 -0.37 -14.44 -14.85
N GLU A 191 0.73 -15.09 -15.23
CA GLU A 191 1.57 -15.81 -14.27
C GLU A 191 2.20 -14.80 -13.28
N THR A 192 2.07 -15.05 -11.98
CA THR A 192 2.43 -14.09 -10.92
C THR A 192 3.42 -14.63 -9.89
N SER A 193 4.22 -15.62 -10.28
CA SER A 193 5.36 -16.08 -9.49
C SER A 193 6.33 -14.94 -9.21
N SER A 194 7.06 -15.04 -8.09
CA SER A 194 8.06 -14.04 -7.70
C SER A 194 9.08 -13.77 -8.82
N LEU A 195 9.45 -14.79 -9.60
CA LEU A 195 10.35 -14.64 -10.74
C LEU A 195 9.75 -13.74 -11.84
N VAL A 196 8.48 -13.97 -12.20
CA VAL A 196 7.81 -13.17 -13.23
C VAL A 196 7.60 -11.74 -12.75
N ASN A 197 7.13 -11.55 -11.52
CA ASN A 197 6.90 -10.21 -10.96
C ASN A 197 8.21 -9.40 -10.88
N LYS A 198 9.31 -10.00 -10.43
CA LYS A 198 10.64 -9.36 -10.41
C LYS A 198 11.11 -8.96 -11.81
N ARG A 199 10.94 -9.84 -12.80
CA ARG A 199 11.28 -9.52 -14.20
C ARG A 199 10.44 -8.36 -14.72
N ILE A 200 9.14 -8.33 -14.42
CA ILE A 200 8.27 -7.22 -14.81
C ILE A 200 8.78 -5.91 -14.18
N ALA A 201 9.09 -5.93 -12.88
CA ALA A 201 9.62 -4.79 -12.14
C ALA A 201 10.96 -4.29 -12.70
N GLY A 202 11.85 -5.20 -13.10
CA GLY A 202 13.17 -4.84 -13.61
C GLY A 202 13.24 -4.42 -15.08
N GLU A 203 12.24 -4.81 -15.89
CA GLU A 203 12.38 -4.71 -17.35
C GLU A 203 11.14 -4.24 -18.12
N TYR A 204 9.97 -4.20 -17.51
CA TYR A 204 8.72 -3.95 -18.22
C TYR A 204 7.81 -2.90 -17.58
N LEU A 205 8.25 -2.22 -16.52
CA LEU A 205 7.49 -1.12 -15.94
C LEU A 205 7.17 -0.03 -16.99
N ASN A 206 6.01 0.60 -16.83
CA ASN A 206 5.63 1.74 -17.63
C ASN A 206 6.54 2.93 -17.24
N PRO A 207 7.19 3.63 -18.18
CA PRO A 207 8.04 4.78 -17.86
C PRO A 207 7.31 5.84 -17.04
N ASP A 208 6.03 6.10 -17.33
CA ASP A 208 5.20 7.03 -16.56
C ASP A 208 5.00 6.55 -15.11
N PHE A 209 4.91 5.23 -14.90
CA PHE A 209 4.85 4.67 -13.55
C PHE A 209 6.16 4.86 -12.81
N VAL A 210 7.30 4.68 -13.48
CA VAL A 210 8.64 4.90 -12.88
C VAL A 210 8.84 6.38 -12.54
N GLU A 211 8.49 7.29 -13.43
CA GLU A 211 8.58 8.74 -13.18
C GLU A 211 7.74 9.13 -11.95
N LEU A 212 6.51 8.63 -11.84
CA LEU A 212 5.64 8.92 -10.71
C LEU A 212 6.07 8.19 -9.42
N LEU A 213 6.62 6.97 -9.50
CA LEU A 213 7.15 6.23 -8.35
C LEU A 213 8.29 6.99 -7.68
N TYR A 214 9.14 7.66 -8.45
CA TYR A 214 10.26 8.46 -7.95
C TYR A 214 9.94 9.95 -7.79
N GLY A 215 8.79 10.39 -8.31
CA GLY A 215 8.38 11.78 -8.34
C GLY A 215 7.39 12.15 -7.24
N LEU A 216 6.53 11.22 -6.83
CA LEU A 216 5.44 11.43 -5.87
C LEU A 216 5.75 10.83 -4.50
N THR A 217 4.99 11.27 -3.49
CA THR A 217 4.85 10.47 -2.27
C THR A 217 4.16 9.13 -2.56
N ILE A 218 4.39 8.12 -1.72
CA ILE A 218 3.69 6.83 -1.85
C ILE A 218 2.18 6.97 -1.67
N ASP A 219 1.72 7.89 -0.82
CA ASP A 219 0.30 8.23 -0.66
C ASP A 219 -0.31 8.75 -1.98
N GLU A 220 0.35 9.70 -2.65
CA GLU A 220 -0.10 10.22 -3.95
C GLU A 220 -0.03 9.16 -5.05
N LEU A 221 1.03 8.35 -5.10
CA LEU A 221 1.16 7.24 -6.05
C LEU A 221 -0.01 6.27 -5.91
N MET A 222 -0.33 5.86 -4.67
CA MET A 222 -1.45 4.97 -4.37
C MET A 222 -2.81 5.62 -4.66
N ALA A 223 -2.94 6.95 -4.51
CA ALA A 223 -4.15 7.67 -4.93
C ALA A 223 -4.34 7.64 -6.46
N GLN A 224 -3.24 7.67 -7.23
CA GLN A 224 -3.28 7.63 -8.69
C GLN A 224 -3.49 6.21 -9.25
N TYR A 225 -2.71 5.24 -8.81
CA TYR A 225 -2.72 3.87 -9.33
C TYR A 225 -3.67 2.93 -8.56
N GLY A 226 -3.91 3.18 -7.28
CA GLY A 226 -4.55 2.22 -6.38
C GLY A 226 -3.52 1.32 -5.68
N THR A 227 -4.04 0.39 -4.90
CA THR A 227 -3.24 -0.51 -4.04
C THR A 227 -2.85 -1.81 -4.73
N PHE A 228 -3.52 -2.16 -5.82
CA PHE A 228 -3.34 -3.44 -6.51
C PHE A 228 -3.09 -3.25 -8.00
N VAL A 229 -2.59 -4.31 -8.63
CA VAL A 229 -2.43 -4.47 -10.06
C VAL A 229 -3.28 -5.65 -10.51
N ILE A 230 -4.01 -5.46 -11.61
CA ILE A 230 -4.86 -6.49 -12.19
C ILE A 230 -3.98 -7.53 -12.89
N THR A 231 -4.12 -8.78 -12.49
CA THR A 231 -3.38 -9.92 -13.04
C THR A 231 -4.30 -11.08 -13.43
N GLY A 232 -5.54 -11.12 -12.94
CA GLY A 232 -6.52 -12.14 -13.30
C GLY A 232 -7.94 -11.63 -13.21
N TYR A 233 -8.70 -11.69 -14.31
CA TYR A 233 -10.05 -11.12 -14.36
C TYR A 233 -10.97 -11.77 -15.38
N TYR A 234 -12.27 -11.60 -15.16
CA TYR A 234 -13.32 -12.06 -16.07
C TYR A 234 -13.81 -10.92 -16.97
N ILE A 235 -14.05 -11.25 -18.24
CA ILE A 235 -14.75 -10.37 -19.18
C ILE A 235 -16.18 -10.83 -19.44
N GLY A 236 -17.05 -9.87 -19.73
CA GLY A 236 -18.43 -10.12 -20.15
C GLY A 236 -19.35 -8.94 -19.83
N GLY A 237 -20.51 -9.22 -19.24
CA GLY A 237 -21.43 -8.20 -18.72
C GLY A 237 -21.89 -8.51 -17.31
N LYS A 238 -22.22 -7.47 -16.53
CA LYS A 238 -22.62 -7.60 -15.13
C LYS A 238 -23.79 -6.69 -14.81
N ALA A 239 -24.82 -7.24 -14.16
CA ALA A 239 -25.83 -6.45 -13.47
C ALA A 239 -25.50 -6.47 -11.98
N SER A 240 -25.24 -5.30 -11.39
CA SER A 240 -24.87 -5.14 -9.98
C SER A 240 -25.92 -4.30 -9.27
N ALA A 241 -26.49 -4.84 -8.20
CA ALA A 241 -27.49 -4.18 -7.38
C ALA A 241 -27.06 -4.12 -5.91
N LEU A 242 -27.29 -2.97 -5.28
CA LEU A 242 -27.13 -2.79 -3.84
C LEU A 242 -28.51 -2.67 -3.20
N TYR A 243 -28.67 -3.19 -1.99
CA TYR A 243 -29.94 -3.24 -1.27
C TYR A 243 -29.84 -2.62 0.12
N LEU A 244 -30.89 -1.93 0.52
CA LEU A 244 -31.15 -1.47 1.87
C LEU A 244 -32.47 -2.06 2.37
N GLY A 245 -32.40 -2.99 3.31
CA GLY A 245 -33.54 -3.42 4.11
C GLY A 245 -33.73 -2.43 5.25
N TYR A 246 -34.75 -1.59 5.14
CA TYR A 246 -35.03 -0.50 6.09
C TYR A 246 -35.95 -0.99 7.21
N GLU A 247 -35.45 -0.90 8.45
CA GLU A 247 -36.19 -1.18 9.68
C GLU A 247 -36.88 -2.55 9.72
N TYR A 248 -36.12 -3.59 10.09
CA TYR A 248 -36.67 -4.90 10.38
C TYR A 248 -37.44 -4.92 11.70
N SER A 249 -38.54 -5.66 11.78
CA SER A 249 -39.38 -5.84 12.98
C SER A 249 -38.67 -6.52 14.16
N SER A 250 -37.44 -6.98 13.99
CA SER A 250 -36.56 -7.56 15.02
C SER A 250 -35.16 -6.95 14.94
N ARG A 251 -34.44 -6.97 16.07
CA ARG A 251 -33.04 -6.52 16.16
C ARG A 251 -32.02 -7.64 15.95
N GLU A 252 -32.47 -8.89 15.77
CA GLU A 252 -31.58 -10.04 15.57
C GLU A 252 -30.92 -10.01 14.19
N ALA A 253 -29.59 -9.89 14.14
CA ALA A 253 -28.82 -9.72 12.91
C ALA A 253 -28.98 -10.88 11.92
N THR A 254 -29.04 -12.12 12.42
CA THR A 254 -29.24 -13.34 11.61
C THR A 254 -30.62 -13.36 10.95
N GLU A 255 -31.67 -12.91 11.65
CA GLU A 255 -33.01 -12.78 11.07
C GLU A 255 -33.05 -11.69 10.00
N ARG A 256 -32.39 -10.56 10.23
CA ARG A 256 -32.35 -9.46 9.25
C ARG A 256 -31.63 -9.84 7.96
N THR A 257 -30.46 -10.47 8.07
CA THR A 257 -29.68 -10.90 6.90
C THR A 257 -30.40 -11.97 6.11
N SER A 258 -30.94 -13.01 6.77
CA SER A 258 -31.72 -14.06 6.10
C SER A 258 -32.99 -13.50 5.45
N GLY A 259 -33.67 -12.57 6.14
CA GLY A 259 -34.83 -11.87 5.61
C GLY A 259 -34.49 -11.09 4.33
N LEU A 260 -33.40 -10.31 4.35
CA LEU A 260 -33.00 -9.52 3.18
C LEU A 260 -32.53 -10.42 2.02
N GLU A 261 -31.81 -11.52 2.29
CA GLU A 261 -31.44 -12.49 1.25
C GLU A 261 -32.66 -13.10 0.55
N SER A 262 -33.74 -13.37 1.30
CA SER A 262 -35.01 -13.82 0.72
C SER A 262 -35.65 -12.76 -0.17
N GLU A 263 -35.61 -11.48 0.24
CA GLU A 263 -36.13 -10.36 -0.56
C GLU A 263 -35.31 -10.17 -1.84
N ILE A 264 -33.97 -10.25 -1.75
CA ILE A 264 -33.07 -10.16 -2.90
C ILE A 264 -33.38 -11.29 -3.87
N GLY A 265 -33.45 -12.54 -3.41
CA GLY A 265 -33.76 -13.71 -4.24
C GLY A 265 -35.13 -13.63 -4.94
N ALA A 266 -36.11 -12.96 -4.34
CA ALA A 266 -37.42 -12.72 -4.95
C ALA A 266 -37.46 -11.49 -5.87
N SER A 267 -36.45 -10.62 -5.82
CA SER A 267 -36.40 -9.34 -6.55
C SER A 267 -35.78 -9.43 -7.94
N PHE A 268 -35.37 -10.62 -8.40
CA PHE A 268 -34.90 -10.82 -9.76
C PHE A 268 -35.38 -12.16 -10.31
N SER A 269 -35.46 -12.24 -11.63
CA SER A 269 -35.69 -13.49 -12.35
C SER A 269 -34.68 -13.60 -13.47
N TRP A 270 -34.09 -14.78 -13.60
CA TRP A 270 -33.16 -15.11 -14.66
C TRP A 270 -33.50 -16.50 -15.22
N THR A 271 -33.59 -16.58 -16.55
CA THR A 271 -33.78 -17.84 -17.28
C THR A 271 -32.79 -17.89 -18.45
N GLY A 272 -32.33 -19.09 -18.80
CA GLY A 272 -31.29 -19.30 -19.81
C GLY A 272 -29.93 -19.64 -19.19
N SER A 273 -28.93 -19.88 -20.02
CA SER A 273 -27.54 -20.18 -19.58
C SER A 273 -26.49 -19.29 -20.26
N ASP A 274 -26.94 -18.38 -21.13
CA ASP A 274 -26.12 -17.55 -22.01
C ASP A 274 -26.78 -16.17 -22.23
N ALA A 275 -26.27 -15.41 -23.21
CA ALA A 275 -26.77 -14.09 -23.58
C ALA A 275 -28.19 -14.07 -24.18
N ASN A 276 -28.80 -15.23 -24.45
CA ASN A 276 -30.17 -15.33 -25.00
C ASN A 276 -31.22 -15.54 -23.91
N GLY A 277 -30.82 -15.44 -22.65
CA GLY A 277 -31.71 -15.56 -21.51
C GLY A 277 -32.62 -14.35 -21.31
N ASN A 278 -33.61 -14.52 -20.44
CA ASN A 278 -34.39 -13.39 -19.92
C ASN A 278 -33.84 -13.00 -18.56
N LEU A 279 -33.61 -11.70 -18.37
CA LEU A 279 -33.17 -11.14 -17.10
C LEU A 279 -34.07 -9.96 -16.73
N SER A 280 -34.70 -10.03 -15.57
CA SER A 280 -35.57 -8.96 -15.08
C SER A 280 -35.36 -8.71 -13.59
N PHE A 281 -35.54 -7.46 -13.18
CA PHE A 281 -35.46 -7.00 -11.80
C PHE A 281 -36.77 -6.37 -11.35
N GLY A 282 -36.98 -6.45 -10.04
CA GLY A 282 -38.14 -5.92 -9.34
C GLY A 282 -39.31 -6.89 -9.27
N ASN A 283 -40.33 -6.49 -8.51
CA ASN A 283 -41.46 -7.35 -8.17
C ASN A 283 -42.81 -6.80 -8.65
N LYS A 284 -42.82 -5.95 -9.68
CA LYS A 284 -44.06 -5.38 -10.22
C LYS A 284 -45.04 -6.42 -10.79
N ASN A 285 -44.54 -7.60 -11.18
CA ASN A 285 -45.31 -8.65 -11.86
C ASN A 285 -45.41 -9.98 -11.13
N SER A 286 -44.78 -10.17 -9.95
CA SER A 286 -45.02 -11.37 -9.15
C SER A 286 -46.07 -11.04 -8.08
N CYS A 287 -47.23 -11.68 -8.20
CA CYS A 287 -48.29 -11.66 -7.21
C CYS A 287 -47.84 -12.45 -5.99
N SER A 288 -46.88 -11.96 -5.22
CA SER A 288 -46.70 -12.42 -3.85
C SER A 288 -47.47 -11.48 -2.94
N THR A 289 -48.75 -11.78 -2.75
CA THR A 289 -49.43 -11.48 -1.48
C THR A 289 -48.66 -12.01 -0.25
N ASP A 290 -47.57 -12.76 -0.46
CA ASP A 290 -46.70 -13.40 0.54
C ASP A 290 -45.28 -12.83 0.67
N LEU A 291 -44.95 -11.65 0.12
CA LEU A 291 -43.81 -10.90 0.67
C LEU A 291 -44.22 -10.32 2.03
N LYS A 292 -44.38 -11.20 3.03
CA LYS A 292 -44.39 -10.86 4.45
C LYS A 292 -42.97 -10.48 4.84
N THR A 293 -42.49 -9.41 4.21
CA THR A 293 -41.24 -8.81 4.60
C THR A 293 -41.42 -8.29 6.01
N ARG A 294 -40.48 -8.66 6.88
CA ARG A 294 -40.42 -8.13 8.22
C ARG A 294 -39.74 -6.76 8.25
N PHE A 295 -39.22 -6.27 7.11
CA PHE A 295 -38.78 -4.89 6.91
C PHE A 295 -39.97 -3.96 6.70
N GLN A 296 -39.85 -2.69 7.07
CA GLN A 296 -40.84 -1.69 6.68
C GLN A 296 -40.84 -1.49 5.15
N SER A 297 -39.64 -1.39 4.59
CA SER A 297 -39.40 -1.23 3.15
C SER A 297 -38.06 -1.86 2.76
N VAL A 298 -37.95 -2.26 1.50
CA VAL A 298 -36.67 -2.68 0.91
C VAL A 298 -36.42 -1.85 -0.33
N TYR A 299 -35.24 -1.23 -0.40
CA TYR A 299 -34.82 -0.38 -1.50
C TYR A 299 -33.66 -1.02 -2.25
N MET A 300 -33.58 -0.75 -3.55
CA MET A 300 -32.47 -1.19 -4.38
C MET A 300 -31.95 -0.06 -5.28
N THR A 301 -30.65 -0.09 -5.54
CA THR A 301 -30.04 0.54 -6.72
C THR A 301 -29.59 -0.55 -7.68
N LEU A 302 -29.41 -0.22 -8.95
CA LEU A 302 -28.91 -1.15 -9.95
C LEU A 302 -28.05 -0.40 -10.96
N LYS A 303 -26.95 -1.02 -11.39
CA LYS A 303 -26.26 -0.61 -12.62
C LYS A 303 -25.81 -1.82 -13.44
N THR A 304 -25.78 -1.63 -14.75
CA THR A 304 -25.18 -2.61 -15.67
C THR A 304 -23.78 -2.17 -16.08
N ILE A 305 -22.84 -3.11 -16.15
CA ILE A 305 -21.45 -2.94 -16.58
C ILE A 305 -21.25 -3.78 -17.84
N GLY A 306 -20.74 -3.16 -18.90
CA GLY A 306 -20.75 -3.73 -20.24
C GLY A 306 -22.13 -3.69 -20.90
N GLY A 307 -22.23 -4.29 -22.08
CA GLY A 307 -23.40 -4.23 -22.95
C GLY A 307 -23.41 -2.99 -23.84
N LYS A 308 -24.27 -3.00 -24.86
CA LYS A 308 -24.37 -1.90 -25.80
C LYS A 308 -24.82 -0.63 -25.08
N PRO A 309 -24.18 0.54 -25.30
CA PRO A 309 -24.47 1.77 -24.55
C PRO A 309 -25.94 2.19 -24.53
N SER A 310 -26.69 1.94 -25.61
CA SER A 310 -28.12 2.25 -25.71
C SER A 310 -29.02 1.43 -24.76
N PHE A 311 -28.48 0.36 -24.17
CA PHE A 311 -29.20 -0.55 -23.28
C PHE A 311 -28.58 -0.61 -21.88
N VAL A 312 -27.55 0.20 -21.59
CA VAL A 312 -26.99 0.31 -20.24
C VAL A 312 -28.02 0.96 -19.33
N VAL A 313 -28.22 0.39 -18.15
CA VAL A 313 -29.16 0.85 -17.14
C VAL A 313 -28.42 1.32 -15.89
N SER A 314 -28.86 2.43 -15.34
CA SER A 314 -28.50 2.93 -14.01
C SER A 314 -29.78 3.38 -13.30
N LEU A 315 -30.09 2.74 -12.17
CA LEU A 315 -31.29 2.92 -11.37
C LEU A 315 -30.89 3.49 -10.01
N SER A 316 -31.36 4.71 -9.72
CA SER A 316 -31.29 5.31 -8.39
C SER A 316 -32.14 4.53 -7.39
N ALA A 317 -31.93 4.76 -6.08
CA ALA A 317 -32.64 4.04 -5.04
C ALA A 317 -34.17 4.09 -5.20
N GLN A 318 -34.80 2.91 -5.33
CA GLN A 318 -36.25 2.76 -5.43
C GLN A 318 -36.71 1.54 -4.63
N ASN A 319 -37.96 1.56 -4.17
CA ASN A 319 -38.54 0.41 -3.48
C ASN A 319 -38.65 -0.76 -4.46
N ILE A 320 -38.23 -1.96 -4.04
CA ILE A 320 -38.20 -3.14 -4.92
C ILE A 320 -39.57 -3.51 -5.50
N ARG A 321 -40.67 -3.10 -4.83
CA ARG A 321 -42.05 -3.32 -5.28
C ARG A 321 -42.45 -2.42 -6.45
N ASP A 322 -41.80 -1.27 -6.58
CA ASP A 322 -42.07 -0.31 -7.64
C ASP A 322 -41.18 -0.56 -8.87
N VAL A 323 -40.13 -1.37 -8.72
CA VAL A 323 -39.23 -1.76 -9.80
C VAL A 323 -39.91 -2.82 -10.69
N GLY A 324 -39.89 -2.59 -11.99
CA GLY A 324 -40.29 -3.54 -13.03
C GLY A 324 -39.43 -3.33 -14.26
N LEU A 325 -38.22 -3.88 -14.23
CA LEU A 325 -37.17 -3.64 -15.21
C LEU A 325 -36.85 -4.94 -15.95
N ASP A 326 -36.88 -4.87 -17.28
CA ASP A 326 -36.45 -5.96 -18.16
C ASP A 326 -35.08 -5.60 -18.77
N LEU A 327 -34.07 -6.41 -18.46
CA LEU A 327 -32.70 -6.29 -18.95
C LEU A 327 -32.38 -7.32 -20.04
N SER A 328 -33.36 -8.06 -20.56
CA SER A 328 -33.12 -9.11 -21.56
C SER A 328 -32.49 -8.55 -22.84
N VAL A 329 -32.87 -7.32 -23.24
CA VAL A 329 -32.25 -6.63 -24.40
C VAL A 329 -30.80 -6.24 -24.13
N TRP A 330 -30.49 -5.79 -22.91
CA TRP A 330 -29.11 -5.53 -22.49
C TRP A 330 -28.29 -6.82 -22.49
N LEU A 331 -28.84 -7.90 -21.94
CA LEU A 331 -28.22 -9.22 -21.90
C LEU A 331 -27.92 -9.74 -23.31
N ALA A 332 -28.88 -9.68 -24.22
CA ALA A 332 -28.69 -10.06 -25.63
C ALA A 332 -27.57 -9.27 -26.33
N SER A 333 -27.37 -8.01 -25.91
CA SER A 333 -26.30 -7.18 -26.48
C SER A 333 -24.88 -7.68 -26.17
N LEU A 334 -24.71 -8.50 -25.12
CA LEU A 334 -23.42 -9.08 -24.73
C LEU A 334 -22.95 -10.21 -25.66
N ALA A 335 -23.80 -10.65 -26.60
CA ALA A 335 -23.39 -11.58 -27.65
C ALA A 335 -22.31 -10.97 -28.56
N ASP A 336 -22.31 -9.64 -28.73
CA ASP A 336 -21.24 -8.90 -29.39
C ASP A 336 -20.09 -8.66 -28.40
N THR A 337 -18.92 -9.21 -28.72
CA THR A 337 -17.73 -9.12 -27.86
C THR A 337 -17.19 -7.70 -27.73
N ASN A 338 -17.53 -6.79 -28.64
CA ASN A 338 -17.12 -5.38 -28.56
C ASN A 338 -17.79 -4.64 -27.40
N TYR A 339 -18.91 -5.16 -26.89
CA TYR A 339 -19.62 -4.59 -25.76
C TYR A 339 -19.32 -5.29 -24.43
N GLN A 340 -18.38 -6.23 -24.42
CA GLN A 340 -17.95 -6.88 -23.18
C GLN A 340 -16.87 -6.04 -22.49
N THR A 341 -16.75 -6.17 -21.17
CA THR A 341 -15.72 -5.46 -20.41
C THR A 341 -15.35 -6.25 -19.15
N LEU A 342 -14.43 -5.71 -18.34
CA LEU A 342 -14.11 -6.23 -17.01
C LEU A 342 -15.39 -6.31 -16.17
N ILE A 343 -15.65 -7.45 -15.54
CA ILE A 343 -16.85 -7.65 -14.70
C ILE A 343 -16.57 -8.31 -13.35
N GLY A 344 -15.40 -8.91 -13.17
CA GLY A 344 -15.03 -9.60 -11.94
C GLY A 344 -13.56 -9.95 -11.91
N MET A 345 -13.08 -10.33 -10.72
CA MET A 345 -11.69 -10.73 -10.51
C MET A 345 -11.58 -12.23 -10.29
N GLN A 346 -10.50 -12.84 -10.78
CA GLN A 346 -10.14 -14.20 -10.41
C GLN A 346 -9.69 -14.21 -8.94
N ASP A 347 -9.79 -15.37 -8.27
CA ASP A 347 -9.07 -15.59 -7.01
C ASP A 347 -7.57 -15.33 -7.22
N GLY A 348 -6.98 -14.51 -6.35
CA GLY A 348 -5.60 -14.02 -6.50
C GLY A 348 -5.35 -13.10 -7.71
N GLY A 349 -6.40 -12.66 -8.41
CA GLY A 349 -6.31 -11.81 -9.60
C GLY A 349 -5.89 -10.36 -9.34
N LEU A 350 -5.83 -9.93 -8.08
CA LEU A 350 -5.30 -8.65 -7.64
C LEU A 350 -3.98 -8.87 -6.88
N GLN A 351 -2.88 -8.47 -7.49
CA GLN A 351 -1.56 -8.50 -6.86
C GLN A 351 -1.25 -7.14 -6.22
N PRO A 352 -0.58 -7.09 -5.06
CA PRO A 352 -0.11 -5.85 -4.45
C PRO A 352 0.74 -5.03 -5.42
N LEU A 353 0.58 -3.70 -5.42
CA LEU A 353 1.45 -2.81 -6.20
C LEU A 353 2.93 -3.02 -5.89
N SER A 354 3.26 -3.28 -4.63
CA SER A 354 4.62 -3.55 -4.16
C SER A 354 5.28 -4.76 -4.82
N ASP A 355 4.52 -5.73 -5.35
CA ASP A 355 5.12 -6.91 -5.99
C ASP A 355 5.76 -6.59 -7.34
N PHE A 356 5.43 -5.46 -7.93
CA PHE A 356 5.99 -4.96 -9.20
C PHE A 356 7.06 -3.88 -8.98
N ILE A 357 7.60 -3.76 -7.76
CA ILE A 357 8.63 -2.79 -7.38
C ILE A 357 9.83 -3.55 -6.81
N LEU A 358 11.04 -3.12 -7.16
CA LEU A 358 12.28 -3.75 -6.71
C LEU A 358 12.84 -3.11 -5.43
N GLU A 359 12.56 -1.83 -5.23
CA GLU A 359 13.04 -1.00 -4.12
C GLU A 359 12.35 -1.40 -2.81
N GLU A 360 13.11 -2.00 -1.90
CA GLU A 360 12.62 -2.55 -0.64
C GLU A 360 12.00 -1.47 0.26
N ASN A 361 12.57 -0.27 0.30
CA ASN A 361 12.02 0.84 1.05
C ASN A 361 10.66 1.30 0.50
N PHE A 362 10.49 1.33 -0.82
CA PHE A 362 9.19 1.67 -1.43
C PHE A 362 8.17 0.55 -1.20
N ARG A 363 8.56 -0.72 -1.33
CA ARG A 363 7.70 -1.88 -1.03
C ARG A 363 7.17 -1.82 0.41
N GLN A 364 8.05 -1.61 1.39
CA GLN A 364 7.65 -1.51 2.80
C GLN A 364 6.80 -0.29 3.07
N ARG A 365 7.10 0.85 2.44
CA ARG A 365 6.30 2.07 2.60
C ARG A 365 4.89 1.89 2.04
N ILE A 366 4.72 1.29 0.87
CA ILE A 366 3.39 0.94 0.32
C ILE A 366 2.59 0.09 1.32
N GLN A 367 3.23 -0.92 1.90
CA GLN A 367 2.57 -1.77 2.91
C GLN A 367 2.18 -0.96 4.16
N LYS A 368 3.09 -0.12 4.69
CA LYS A 368 2.83 0.73 5.86
C LYS A 368 1.71 1.75 5.61
N THR A 369 1.69 2.39 4.44
CA THR A 369 0.65 3.32 4.00
C THR A 369 -0.68 2.60 3.80
N HIS A 370 -0.70 1.43 3.16
CA HIS A 370 -1.91 0.61 3.02
C HIS A 370 -2.54 0.21 4.37
N LEU A 371 -1.70 -0.07 5.36
CA LEU A 371 -2.15 -0.38 6.73
C LEU A 371 -2.53 0.86 7.55
N GLY A 372 -2.37 2.08 7.00
CA GLY A 372 -2.63 3.33 7.71
C GLY A 372 -1.64 3.63 8.84
N THR A 373 -0.46 3.00 8.83
CA THR A 373 0.58 3.17 9.88
C THR A 373 1.54 4.32 9.58
N VAL A 374 1.64 4.73 8.32
CA VAL A 374 2.43 5.88 7.87
C VAL A 374 1.58 6.68 6.89
N LYS A 375 1.70 8.00 6.96
CA LYS A 375 1.15 8.94 5.99
C LYS A 375 2.22 9.98 5.66
N THR A 376 2.43 10.25 4.39
CA THR A 376 3.43 11.23 3.93
C THR A 376 2.75 12.23 3.01
N ASP A 377 2.59 13.47 3.48
CA ASP A 377 1.91 14.52 2.71
C ASP A 377 2.80 15.16 1.64
N GLN A 378 4.13 15.13 1.82
CA GLN A 378 5.10 15.68 0.87
C GLN A 378 6.43 14.93 0.94
N LEU A 379 7.15 14.89 -0.18
CA LEU A 379 8.55 14.47 -0.19
C LEU A 379 9.40 15.49 0.59
N GLN A 380 10.51 15.04 1.17
CA GLN A 380 11.45 15.91 1.91
C GLN A 380 12.76 16.11 1.16
N ILE A 381 13.45 17.19 1.49
CA ILE A 381 14.84 17.37 1.08
C ILE A 381 15.71 16.35 1.84
N PRO A 382 16.51 15.53 1.13
CA PRO A 382 17.32 14.52 1.78
C PRO A 382 18.42 15.17 2.63
N SER A 383 18.79 14.50 3.70
CA SER A 383 19.80 14.98 4.66
C SER A 383 20.56 13.81 5.29
N ILE A 384 21.71 14.11 5.88
CA ILE A 384 22.45 13.13 6.68
C ILE A 384 22.44 13.57 8.14
N GLN A 385 22.06 12.67 9.03
CA GLN A 385 22.20 12.83 10.47
C GLN A 385 23.29 11.90 10.99
N VAL A 386 24.28 12.44 11.66
CA VAL A 386 25.32 11.69 12.35
C VAL A 386 24.82 11.36 13.75
N VAL A 387 24.78 10.08 14.08
CA VAL A 387 24.30 9.55 15.37
C VAL A 387 25.44 8.79 16.07
N GLN A 388 25.36 8.65 17.39
CA GLN A 388 26.46 8.12 18.19
C GLN A 388 26.01 6.95 19.07
N ALA A 389 26.86 5.94 19.20
CA ALA A 389 26.67 4.86 20.16
C ALA A 389 27.93 4.56 20.98
N LYS A 390 27.73 4.03 22.19
CA LYS A 390 28.78 3.57 23.10
C LYS A 390 28.56 2.15 23.59
N GLU A 391 29.63 1.38 23.67
CA GLU A 391 29.72 0.05 24.26
C GLU A 391 30.61 0.12 25.51
N ASN A 392 30.12 -0.35 26.66
CA ASN A 392 30.92 -0.42 27.86
C ASN A 392 31.90 -1.59 27.77
N VAL A 393 33.20 -1.32 27.98
CA VAL A 393 34.27 -2.31 27.92
C VAL A 393 35.06 -2.31 29.23
N ALA A 394 35.86 -3.36 29.48
CA ALA A 394 36.53 -3.55 30.77
C ALA A 394 37.41 -2.36 31.24
N LEU A 395 37.90 -1.52 30.32
CA LEU A 395 38.79 -0.38 30.60
C LEU A 395 38.16 0.99 30.24
N GLY A 396 36.84 1.08 30.08
CA GLY A 396 36.14 2.33 29.75
C GLY A 396 34.92 2.12 28.87
N ALA A 397 34.75 2.96 27.86
CA ALA A 397 33.74 2.76 26.83
C ALA A 397 34.34 2.89 25.44
N MET A 398 33.92 2.05 24.50
CA MET A 398 34.16 2.28 23.09
C MET A 398 33.03 3.12 22.52
N GLN A 399 33.34 4.10 21.68
CA GLN A 399 32.35 4.91 20.97
C GLN A 399 32.55 4.84 19.46
N ALA A 400 31.45 5.00 18.74
CA ALA A 400 31.42 5.13 17.29
C ALA A 400 30.33 6.13 16.87
N ALA A 401 30.61 6.85 15.78
CA ALA A 401 29.65 7.67 15.07
C ALA A 401 29.21 6.94 13.79
N TYR A 402 27.95 7.07 13.43
CA TYR A 402 27.32 6.48 12.25
C TYR A 402 26.57 7.57 11.49
N SER A 403 26.43 7.41 10.18
CA SER A 403 25.59 8.29 9.37
C SER A 403 24.26 7.64 9.06
N VAL A 404 23.18 8.39 9.20
CA VAL A 404 21.83 8.02 8.76
C VAL A 404 21.46 8.93 7.59
N LEU A 405 21.23 8.33 6.42
CA LEU A 405 20.71 9.04 5.26
C LEU A 405 19.18 9.06 5.35
N ASN A 406 18.61 10.26 5.47
CA ASN A 406 17.18 10.49 5.36
C ASN A 406 16.86 10.70 3.87
N THR A 407 16.08 9.80 3.28
CA THR A 407 15.72 9.85 1.85
C THR A 407 14.59 10.85 1.60
N ARG A 408 14.33 11.15 0.31
CA ARG A 408 13.19 11.98 -0.11
C ARG A 408 11.84 11.45 0.35
N HIS A 409 11.75 10.13 0.45
CA HIS A 409 10.54 9.42 0.83
C HIS A 409 10.39 9.26 2.34
N HIS A 410 11.24 9.90 3.16
CA HIS A 410 11.25 9.77 4.63
C HIS A 410 11.72 8.40 5.14
N ASP A 411 12.45 7.63 4.34
CA ASP A 411 13.11 6.42 4.80
C ASP A 411 14.46 6.78 5.46
N ARG A 412 14.79 6.09 6.54
CA ARG A 412 16.04 6.31 7.28
C ARG A 412 16.99 5.13 7.07
N LEU A 413 18.05 5.36 6.30
CA LEU A 413 19.05 4.36 5.93
C LEU A 413 20.31 4.52 6.78
N LEU A 414 20.58 3.59 7.69
CA LEU A 414 21.81 3.56 8.47
C LEU A 414 22.98 3.09 7.57
N LEU A 415 23.93 3.99 7.32
CA LEU A 415 25.12 3.73 6.52
C LEU A 415 26.23 3.15 7.42
N ASP A 416 26.09 1.87 7.80
CA ASP A 416 27.03 1.20 8.70
C ASP A 416 28.28 0.75 7.95
N GLY A 417 29.42 1.41 8.16
CA GLY A 417 30.68 0.97 7.56
C GLY A 417 31.83 1.93 7.81
N LYS A 418 33.05 1.39 7.94
CA LYS A 418 34.30 2.14 8.22
C LYS A 418 34.24 3.06 9.45
N ASN A 419 33.32 2.83 10.40
CA ASN A 419 33.19 3.70 11.56
C ASN A 419 34.47 3.65 12.40
N THR A 420 35.08 4.81 12.58
CA THR A 420 36.26 4.94 13.44
C THR A 420 35.80 4.68 14.87
N ARG A 421 36.28 3.60 15.49
CA ARG A 421 35.98 3.26 16.89
C ARG A 421 37.07 3.82 17.77
N LYS A 422 36.70 4.44 18.88
CA LYS A 422 37.67 4.94 19.87
C LYS A 422 37.30 4.52 21.27
N VAL A 423 38.30 4.32 22.11
CA VAL A 423 38.12 4.06 23.55
C VAL A 423 38.14 5.39 24.28
N SER A 424 37.07 5.70 25.03
CA SER A 424 37.13 6.68 26.12
C SER A 424 37.65 5.98 27.36
N THR A 425 38.87 6.32 27.77
CA THR A 425 39.40 5.93 29.08
C THR A 425 38.81 6.87 30.14
N THR A 426 37.89 6.39 30.96
CA THR A 426 37.60 7.02 32.26
C THR A 426 38.68 6.58 33.24
N SER A 427 39.87 7.16 33.17
CA SER A 427 40.84 7.09 34.27
C SER A 427 40.81 8.38 35.05
N SER A 428 39.72 8.61 35.79
CA SER A 428 39.76 9.43 37.01
C SER A 428 40.37 8.59 38.14
N GLY A 429 41.63 8.21 37.96
CA GLY A 429 42.42 7.45 38.92
C GLY A 429 43.89 7.61 38.55
N GLY A 430 44.62 8.37 39.36
CA GLY A 430 46.00 8.77 39.10
C GLY A 430 46.91 7.58 38.77
N GLY A 431 47.62 7.70 37.65
CA GLY A 431 48.61 6.76 37.18
C GLY A 431 48.83 6.99 35.69
N ASP A 432 49.97 7.58 35.33
CA ASP A 432 50.43 7.78 33.96
C ASP A 432 50.45 6.44 33.19
N PHE A 433 49.36 6.13 32.50
CA PHE A 433 49.34 5.14 31.44
C PHE A 433 48.75 5.77 30.18
N GLN A 434 49.56 6.61 29.53
CA GLN A 434 49.32 6.99 28.13
C GLN A 434 49.76 5.83 27.24
N ILE A 435 48.82 5.26 26.48
CA ILE A 435 49.15 4.41 25.34
C ILE A 435 49.65 5.34 24.22
N PRO A 436 50.92 5.26 23.78
CA PRO A 436 51.43 6.12 22.72
C PRO A 436 50.74 5.80 21.39
N GLY A 437 50.13 6.80 20.76
CA GLY A 437 49.57 6.71 19.40
C GLY A 437 48.05 6.82 19.25
N ILE A 438 47.29 6.94 20.34
CA ILE A 438 45.81 7.01 20.29
C ILE A 438 45.34 8.31 20.94
N GLY A 439 45.68 9.44 20.32
CA GLY A 439 45.27 10.78 20.74
C GLY A 439 44.30 11.37 19.75
N ILE A 440 43.04 10.94 19.76
CA ILE A 440 41.98 11.74 19.15
C ILE A 440 40.80 11.80 20.11
N GLU A 441 40.50 13.00 20.58
CA GLU A 441 39.45 13.34 21.54
C GLU A 441 38.07 12.82 21.08
N LEU A 442 37.24 12.32 22.00
CA LEU A 442 35.91 11.75 21.67
C LEU A 442 35.02 12.71 20.85
N ALA A 443 35.14 14.02 21.11
CA ALA A 443 34.46 15.10 20.39
C ALA A 443 34.75 15.14 18.88
N SER A 444 35.79 14.44 18.41
CA SER A 444 36.16 14.38 16.99
C SER A 444 35.42 13.33 16.16
N LEU A 445 34.76 12.34 16.78
CA LEU A 445 34.15 11.23 16.03
C LEU A 445 33.03 11.70 15.08
N PRO A 446 32.06 12.53 15.53
CA PRO A 446 31.07 13.09 14.62
C PRO A 446 31.69 13.94 13.52
N SER A 447 32.73 14.73 13.83
CA SER A 447 33.42 15.59 12.86
C SER A 447 34.19 14.79 11.80
N ILE A 448 34.78 13.65 12.18
CA ILE A 448 35.44 12.74 11.24
C ILE A 448 34.41 12.10 10.31
N GLU A 449 33.30 11.63 10.87
CA GLU A 449 32.25 10.98 10.09
C GLU A 449 31.55 11.97 9.15
N SER A 450 31.19 13.17 9.64
CA SER A 450 30.64 14.23 8.79
C SER A 450 31.62 14.62 7.68
N GLY A 451 32.87 14.89 8.01
CA GLY A 451 33.92 15.24 7.03
C GLY A 451 34.20 14.15 6.00
N ARG A 452 33.91 12.88 6.31
CA ARG A 452 33.95 11.79 5.33
C ARG A 452 32.78 11.86 4.36
N ARG A 453 31.56 12.09 4.85
CA ARG A 453 30.35 12.19 4.00
C ARG A 453 30.35 13.44 3.12
N SER A 454 30.85 14.56 3.64
CA SER A 454 31.02 15.83 2.90
C SER A 454 31.80 15.69 1.59
N LYS A 455 32.63 14.66 1.43
CA LYS A 455 33.39 14.41 0.19
C LYS A 455 32.54 13.88 -0.96
N TYR A 456 31.39 13.28 -0.64
CA TYR A 456 30.52 12.60 -1.61
C TYR A 456 29.13 13.23 -1.69
N PHE A 457 28.67 13.89 -0.62
CA PHE A 457 27.33 14.47 -0.50
C PHE A 457 27.37 15.98 -0.29
N GLY A 458 26.68 16.72 -1.16
CA GLY A 458 26.36 18.15 -0.98
C GLY A 458 25.17 18.43 -0.06
N LEU A 459 24.76 17.46 0.76
CA LEU A 459 23.58 17.53 1.63
C LEU A 459 23.80 18.36 2.89
N ARG A 460 22.72 18.76 3.57
CA ARG A 460 22.81 19.19 4.97
C ARG A 460 23.25 18.00 5.81
N ILE A 461 24.29 18.21 6.63
CA ILE A 461 24.78 17.22 7.60
C ILE A 461 24.61 17.80 9.00
N SER A 462 23.92 17.08 9.85
CA SER A 462 23.76 17.41 11.27
C SER A 462 24.29 16.31 12.17
N VAL A 463 24.55 16.63 13.43
CA VAL A 463 24.99 15.72 14.48
C VAL A 463 23.94 15.69 15.57
N ASN A 464 23.43 14.50 15.89
CA ASN A 464 22.68 14.28 17.11
C ASN A 464 23.69 14.10 18.26
N THR A 465 23.61 14.98 19.26
CA THR A 465 24.49 14.97 20.42
C THR A 465 24.20 13.83 21.40
N GLU A 466 23.05 13.17 21.28
CA GLU A 466 22.70 12.00 22.09
C GLU A 466 23.59 10.79 21.75
N ILE A 467 24.11 10.14 22.78
CA ILE A 467 24.93 8.92 22.66
C ILE A 467 24.15 7.73 23.21
N LYS A 468 23.71 6.83 22.32
CA LYS A 468 22.96 5.62 22.70
C LYS A 468 23.89 4.55 23.26
N SER A 469 23.47 3.85 24.31
CA SER A 469 24.25 2.74 24.88
C SER A 469 23.87 1.41 24.21
N VAL A 470 24.86 0.59 23.84
CA VAL A 470 24.66 -0.71 23.19
C VAL A 470 25.46 -1.81 23.87
N TRP A 471 25.03 -3.06 23.68
CA TRP A 471 25.80 -4.22 24.15
C TRP A 471 27.06 -4.42 23.32
N SER A 472 27.01 -4.16 22.01
CA SER A 472 28.17 -4.26 21.13
C SER A 472 28.05 -3.35 19.91
N LEU A 473 29.10 -2.57 19.64
CA LEU A 473 29.24 -1.76 18.44
C LEU A 473 29.46 -2.60 17.17
N LYS A 474 29.57 -3.93 17.29
CA LYS A 474 29.57 -4.84 16.12
C LYS A 474 28.17 -5.14 15.60
N PHE A 475 27.14 -4.91 16.40
CA PHE A 475 25.77 -5.27 16.07
C PHE A 475 24.86 -4.09 16.39
N ILE A 476 24.71 -3.19 15.42
CA ILE A 476 23.78 -2.07 15.53
C ILE A 476 22.45 -2.48 14.91
N SER A 477 21.39 -2.47 15.70
CA SER A 477 20.04 -2.68 15.18
C SER A 477 19.52 -1.40 14.53
N PRO A 478 18.72 -1.49 13.45
CA PRO A 478 18.07 -0.31 12.86
C PRO A 478 17.25 0.49 13.89
N SER A 479 16.58 -0.21 14.81
CA SER A 479 15.75 0.40 15.86
C SER A 479 16.51 1.26 16.87
N LEU A 480 17.84 1.14 16.99
CA LEU A 480 18.62 1.93 17.96
C LEU A 480 18.54 3.43 17.69
N PHE A 481 18.45 3.78 16.40
CA PHE A 481 18.45 5.15 15.92
C PHE A 481 17.17 5.47 15.13
N ASP A 482 16.10 4.71 15.37
CA ASP A 482 14.84 4.79 14.63
C ASP A 482 15.04 4.76 13.10
N CYS A 483 15.95 3.89 12.64
CA CYS A 483 16.22 3.66 11.22
C CYS A 483 15.32 2.55 10.68
N ASP A 484 14.90 2.69 9.42
CA ASP A 484 14.13 1.67 8.72
C ASP A 484 15.04 0.53 8.22
N PHE A 485 16.24 0.87 7.77
CA PHE A 485 17.16 -0.07 7.11
C PHE A 485 18.61 0.13 7.55
N VAL A 486 19.41 -0.94 7.43
CA VAL A 486 20.87 -0.91 7.66
C VAL A 486 21.56 -1.38 6.39
N LEU A 487 22.51 -0.57 5.92
CA LEU A 487 23.36 -0.89 4.78
C LEU A 487 24.76 -1.19 5.34
N PRO A 488 25.12 -2.49 5.50
CA PRO A 488 26.35 -2.89 6.14
C PRO A 488 27.57 -2.61 5.27
N ASN A 489 28.75 -2.55 5.91
CA ASN A 489 30.03 -2.27 5.27
C ASN A 489 30.01 -1.15 4.22
N TRP A 490 29.26 -0.08 4.50
CA TRP A 490 29.12 1.07 3.60
C TRP A 490 30.46 1.77 3.36
N ASP A 491 30.80 1.96 2.08
CA ASP A 491 32.02 2.61 1.62
C ASP A 491 31.86 3.19 0.20
N GLU A 492 31.66 4.50 0.10
CA GLU A 492 31.42 5.20 -1.17
C GLU A 492 32.52 4.96 -2.22
N SER A 493 33.77 4.78 -1.75
CA SER A 493 34.94 4.59 -2.62
C SER A 493 35.01 3.21 -3.28
N LYS A 494 34.21 2.25 -2.80
CA LYS A 494 34.17 0.88 -3.33
C LYS A 494 32.88 0.56 -4.09
N MET A 495 31.97 1.53 -4.17
CA MET A 495 30.74 1.34 -4.93
C MET A 495 31.02 1.41 -6.43
N VAL A 496 30.23 0.68 -7.20
CA VAL A 496 30.27 0.65 -8.67
C VAL A 496 28.88 0.94 -9.20
N LYS A 497 28.76 1.48 -10.42
CA LYS A 497 27.44 1.75 -11.02
C LYS A 497 27.09 0.74 -12.11
N PHE A 498 25.82 0.38 -12.18
CA PHE A 498 25.21 -0.33 -13.30
C PHE A 498 24.05 0.51 -13.84
N VAL A 499 23.96 0.64 -15.16
CA VAL A 499 22.89 1.38 -15.84
C VAL A 499 22.12 0.39 -16.70
N ASN A 500 20.82 0.25 -16.43
CA ASN A 500 19.95 -0.57 -17.25
C ASN A 500 19.55 0.22 -18.50
N SER A 501 20.06 -0.20 -19.66
CA SER A 501 19.80 0.47 -20.94
C SER A 501 18.34 0.37 -21.41
N LYS A 502 17.55 -0.56 -20.87
CA LYS A 502 16.14 -0.77 -21.25
C LYS A 502 15.21 0.15 -20.46
N THR A 503 15.47 0.31 -19.16
CA THR A 503 14.61 1.08 -18.25
C THR A 503 15.16 2.45 -17.90
N HIS A 504 16.39 2.76 -18.30
CA HIS A 504 17.10 3.98 -17.90
C HIS A 504 17.19 4.17 -16.38
N MET A 505 17.29 3.05 -15.65
CA MET A 505 17.53 3.03 -14.21
C MET A 505 19.02 2.91 -13.92
N VAL A 506 19.51 3.67 -12.95
CA VAL A 506 20.87 3.62 -12.42
C VAL A 506 20.86 2.92 -11.07
N TYR A 507 21.82 2.02 -10.87
CA TYR A 507 22.02 1.29 -9.62
C TYR A 507 23.45 1.50 -9.11
N LEU A 508 23.59 2.07 -7.92
CA LEU A 508 24.87 2.20 -7.21
C LEU A 508 25.05 0.99 -6.30
N LEU A 509 25.97 0.11 -6.66
CA LEU A 509 26.09 -1.24 -6.11
C LEU A 509 27.22 -1.34 -5.07
N ASN A 510 26.93 -2.03 -3.97
CA ASN A 510 27.96 -2.68 -3.16
C ASN A 510 28.05 -4.16 -3.57
N GLN A 511 29.14 -4.54 -4.24
CA GLN A 511 29.29 -5.91 -4.76
C GLN A 511 29.58 -6.97 -3.69
N THR A 512 29.99 -6.54 -2.48
CA THR A 512 30.34 -7.44 -1.37
C THR A 512 29.09 -7.81 -0.57
N GLU A 513 28.38 -6.79 -0.09
CA GLU A 513 27.18 -6.96 0.74
C GLU A 513 25.90 -7.12 -0.07
N LYS A 514 25.99 -6.98 -1.39
CA LYS A 514 24.88 -7.12 -2.33
C LYS A 514 23.68 -6.24 -1.98
N TYR A 515 23.90 -4.94 -1.87
CA TYR A 515 22.83 -3.95 -1.88
C TYR A 515 23.06 -2.90 -2.96
N ALA A 516 22.00 -2.19 -3.33
CA ALA A 516 22.03 -1.15 -4.35
C ALA A 516 21.20 0.07 -3.93
N LEU A 517 21.64 1.27 -4.33
CA LEU A 517 20.79 2.45 -4.40
C LEU A 517 20.28 2.63 -5.83
N ALA A 518 18.99 2.87 -6.04
CA ALA A 518 18.36 2.97 -7.36
C ALA A 518 17.70 4.32 -7.60
N PHE A 519 17.84 4.83 -8.82
CA PHE A 519 17.14 6.04 -9.30
C PHE A 519 17.08 6.10 -10.83
N PRO A 520 16.07 6.76 -11.42
CA PRO A 520 16.02 7.10 -12.84
C PRO A 520 17.22 7.94 -13.31
N ASP A 521 17.70 7.70 -14.53
CA ASP A 521 18.77 8.46 -15.19
C ASP A 521 18.26 9.82 -15.73
N ASP A 522 17.62 10.62 -14.87
CA ASP A 522 17.05 11.94 -15.20
C ASP A 522 17.98 13.11 -14.85
N GLY A 523 19.05 12.82 -14.11
CA GLY A 523 19.98 13.80 -13.54
C GLY A 523 19.43 14.60 -12.35
N TYR A 524 18.12 14.72 -12.18
CA TYR A 524 17.53 15.54 -11.13
C TYR A 524 17.70 14.90 -9.75
N ILE A 525 17.50 13.59 -9.63
CA ILE A 525 17.61 12.90 -8.33
C ILE A 525 19.05 12.98 -7.78
N VAL A 526 20.06 12.77 -8.64
CA VAL A 526 21.46 12.88 -8.20
C VAL A 526 21.85 14.30 -7.77
N ASP A 527 21.20 15.33 -8.33
CA ASP A 527 21.38 16.73 -7.91
C ASP A 527 20.68 16.99 -6.58
N VAL A 528 19.46 16.50 -6.39
CA VAL A 528 18.75 16.64 -5.11
C VAL A 528 19.56 16.00 -3.98
N TYR A 529 20.20 14.87 -4.24
CA TYR A 529 21.09 14.20 -3.29
C TYR A 529 22.50 14.81 -3.20
N GLY A 530 22.86 15.74 -4.08
CA GLY A 530 24.19 16.35 -4.13
C GLY A 530 25.30 15.33 -4.36
N ILE A 531 25.03 14.30 -5.17
CA ILE A 531 25.94 13.16 -5.43
C ILE A 531 26.42 13.07 -6.89
N ARG A 532 26.07 14.02 -7.75
CA ARG A 532 26.41 14.02 -9.18
C ARG A 532 27.89 13.68 -9.43
N THR A 533 28.80 14.44 -8.83
CA THR A 533 30.25 14.25 -8.99
C THR A 533 30.70 12.86 -8.55
N TRP A 534 30.11 12.31 -7.48
CA TRP A 534 30.43 10.96 -7.01
C TRP A 534 29.96 9.90 -8.03
N VAL A 535 28.72 10.01 -8.52
CA VAL A 535 28.14 9.08 -9.48
C VAL A 535 28.84 9.12 -10.85
N GLU A 536 29.19 10.30 -11.34
CA GLU A 536 29.88 10.48 -12.64
C GLU A 536 31.27 9.82 -12.63
N ASN A 537 32.01 9.97 -11.53
CA ASN A 537 33.34 9.38 -11.35
C ASN A 537 33.32 7.89 -10.95
N MET A 538 32.15 7.31 -10.68
CA MET A 538 32.03 5.92 -10.25
C MET A 538 32.28 4.95 -11.42
N PRO A 539 33.09 3.88 -11.22
CA PRO A 539 33.33 2.88 -12.27
C PRO A 539 32.05 2.14 -12.63
N SER A 540 31.86 1.87 -13.92
CA SER A 540 30.69 1.14 -14.43
C SER A 540 30.98 -0.35 -14.54
N VAL A 541 29.98 -1.18 -14.26
CA VAL A 541 30.03 -2.64 -14.41
C VAL A 541 28.90 -3.14 -15.30
N VAL A 542 29.11 -4.30 -15.92
CA VAL A 542 28.07 -5.03 -16.64
C VAL A 542 27.45 -6.04 -15.68
N LEU A 543 26.14 -5.99 -15.53
CA LEU A 543 25.36 -6.88 -14.68
C LEU A 543 24.05 -7.23 -15.40
N SER A 544 23.59 -8.47 -15.31
CA SER A 544 22.25 -8.82 -15.81
C SER A 544 21.18 -8.43 -14.79
N MET A 545 20.01 -7.99 -15.25
CA MET A 545 18.88 -7.70 -14.36
C MET A 545 18.50 -8.90 -13.48
N THR A 546 18.55 -10.12 -14.01
CA THR A 546 18.29 -11.34 -13.22
C THR A 546 19.26 -11.51 -12.05
N ALA A 547 20.53 -11.12 -12.20
CA ALA A 547 21.49 -11.16 -11.08
C ALA A 547 21.21 -10.04 -10.08
N LEU A 548 20.87 -8.84 -10.56
CA LEU A 548 20.50 -7.72 -9.70
C LEU A 548 19.26 -8.03 -8.85
N GLU A 549 18.19 -8.52 -9.47
CA GLU A 549 16.89 -8.82 -8.84
C GLU A 549 16.94 -9.98 -7.82
N ASN A 550 17.89 -10.90 -7.97
CA ASN A 550 17.98 -12.09 -7.12
C ASN A 550 19.06 -11.97 -6.05
N ASP A 551 20.16 -11.29 -6.35
CA ASP A 551 21.30 -11.25 -5.43
C ASP A 551 21.33 -9.96 -4.61
N TYR A 552 20.71 -8.87 -5.08
CA TYR A 552 20.81 -7.56 -4.42
C TYR A 552 19.51 -7.12 -3.73
N THR A 553 19.66 -6.50 -2.55
CA THR A 553 18.60 -5.68 -1.94
C THR A 553 18.69 -4.24 -2.46
N ILE A 554 17.62 -3.73 -3.04
CA ILE A 554 17.62 -2.44 -3.73
C ILE A 554 16.87 -1.40 -2.88
N TYR A 555 17.39 -0.18 -2.80
CA TYR A 555 16.76 0.94 -2.10
C TYR A 555 16.62 2.14 -3.05
N GLY A 556 15.41 2.66 -3.22
CA GLY A 556 15.13 3.83 -4.03
C GLY A 556 15.49 5.14 -3.33
N LEU A 557 16.09 6.07 -4.08
CA LEU A 557 16.43 7.43 -3.62
C LEU A 557 15.32 8.45 -3.91
#